data_AF-A0A916EZT0-F1
#
_entry.id   AF-A0A916EZT0-F1
#
_cell.length_a   1.000
_cell.length_b   1.000
_cell.length_c   1.000
_cell.angle_alpha   90.00
_cell.angle_beta   90.00
_cell.angle_gamma   90.00
#
_symmetry.space_group_name_H-M   'P 1'
#
loop_
_entity.id
_entity.type
_entity.pdbx_description
1 polymer ?
#
loop_
_entity_poly.entity_id
_entity_poly.type
_entity_poly.pdbx_seq_one_letter_code
_entity_poly.pdbx_strand_id
1 'polypeptide(L)'
;MHATVFMDTPLDICLLRRVKRDVEERGRTMESVLKQYQQTVRPMFMQFIEPSKQYADIIVPRGGKNRIAIDVLKAHIAKLLKA
;
A
#
# COMPACT_ATOMS: atom_id res chain seq x y z
N MET A 1 -19.60 -9.06 -9.26
CA MET A 1 -19.16 -7.65 -9.20
C MET A 1 -17.73 -7.66 -8.70
N HIS A 2 -16.79 -7.10 -9.45
CA HIS A 2 -15.39 -6.99 -9.02
C HIS A 2 -15.15 -5.59 -8.49
N ALA A 3 -14.38 -5.46 -7.42
CA ALA A 3 -13.99 -4.18 -6.84
C ALA A 3 -12.46 -4.11 -6.78
N THR A 4 -11.91 -3.01 -7.29
CA THR A 4 -10.50 -2.69 -7.26
C THR A 4 -10.23 -1.64 -6.19
N VAL A 5 -9.16 -1.83 -5.42
CA VAL A 5 -8.85 -0.99 -4.26
C VAL A 5 -7.41 -0.51 -4.33
N PHE A 6 -7.20 0.79 -4.19
CA PHE A 6 -5.88 1.41 -4.09
C PHE A 6 -5.62 1.91 -2.66
N MET A 7 -4.54 1.45 -2.05
CA MET A 7 -4.14 1.88 -0.71
C MET A 7 -3.26 3.12 -0.79
N ASP A 8 -3.80 4.28 -0.40
CA ASP A 8 -3.10 5.55 -0.47
C ASP A 8 -2.44 5.88 0.88
N THR A 9 -1.12 5.99 0.86
CA THR A 9 -0.32 6.31 2.05
C THR A 9 0.90 7.13 1.63
N PRO A 10 1.21 8.24 2.34
CA PRO A 10 2.41 9.03 2.08
C PRO A 10 3.70 8.19 1.98
N LEU A 11 4.56 8.56 1.03
CA LEU A 11 5.77 7.79 0.71
C LEU A 11 6.79 7.73 1.84
N ASP A 12 6.86 8.77 2.69
CA ASP A 12 7.67 8.82 3.89
C ASP A 12 7.24 7.76 4.93
N ILE A 13 5.92 7.63 5.16
CA ILE A 13 5.36 6.58 6.02
C ILE A 13 5.65 5.20 5.43
N CYS A 14 5.50 5.04 4.11
CA CYS A 14 5.82 3.79 3.41
C CYS A 14 7.30 3.44 3.53
N LEU A 15 8.21 4.41 3.37
CA LEU A 15 9.65 4.23 3.53
C LEU A 15 10.00 3.82 4.96
N LEU A 16 9.44 4.49 5.96
CA LEU A 16 9.66 4.16 7.37
C LEU A 16 9.25 2.72 7.69
N ARG A 17 8.06 2.29 7.24
CA ARG A 17 7.60 0.91 7.41
C ARG A 17 8.50 -0.09 6.68
N ARG A 18 8.93 0.25 5.46
CA ARG A 18 9.82 -0.60 4.68
C ARG A 18 11.18 -0.78 5.34
N VAL A 19 11.79 0.32 5.78
CA VAL A 19 13.08 0.30 6.47
C VAL A 19 13.01 -0.60 7.68
N LYS A 20 12.01 -0.39 8.55
CA LYS A 20 11.79 -1.22 9.73
C LYS A 20 11.69 -2.71 9.36
N ARG A 21 10.79 -3.05 8.43
CA ARG A 21 10.57 -4.43 7.97
C ARG A 21 11.81 -5.06 7.35
N ASP A 22 12.49 -4.36 6.44
CA ASP A 22 13.62 -4.93 5.69
C ASP A 22 14.84 -5.13 6.61
N VAL A 23 15.03 -4.30 7.64
CA VAL A 23 16.09 -4.47 8.64
C VAL A 23 15.73 -5.58 9.63
N GLU A 24 14.54 -5.52 10.24
CA GLU A 24 14.15 -6.42 11.34
C GLU A 24 13.79 -7.84 10.85
N GLU A 25 13.11 -7.96 9.71
CA GLU A 25 12.54 -9.25 9.26
C GLU A 25 13.35 -9.88 8.12
N ARG A 26 14.15 -9.09 7.39
CA ARG A 26 14.85 -9.55 6.17
C ARG A 26 16.38 -9.42 6.24
N GLY A 27 16.93 -8.96 7.38
CA GLY A 27 18.37 -8.88 7.62
C GLY A 27 19.12 -7.91 6.70
N ARG A 28 18.44 -6.89 6.13
CA ARG A 28 19.09 -5.89 5.27
C ARG A 28 19.69 -4.77 6.09
N THR A 29 20.70 -4.10 5.54
CA THR A 29 21.25 -2.87 6.12
C THR A 29 20.40 -1.66 5.73
N MET A 30 20.35 -0.64 6.60
CA MET A 30 19.68 0.64 6.32
C MET A 30 20.13 1.23 4.98
N GLU A 31 21.45 1.26 4.75
CA GLU A 31 22.05 1.82 3.54
C GLU A 31 21.58 1.10 2.27
N SER A 32 21.55 -0.24 2.29
CA SER A 32 21.06 -1.05 1.17
C SER A 32 19.60 -0.73 0.84
N VAL A 33 18.75 -0.60 1.87
CA VAL A 33 17.32 -0.29 1.71
C VAL A 33 17.13 1.11 1.13
N LEU A 34 17.84 2.11 1.64
CA LEU A 34 17.75 3.50 1.17
C LEU A 34 18.25 3.63 -0.27
N LYS A 35 19.39 2.99 -0.60
CA LYS A 35 19.93 2.94 -1.96
C LYS A 35 18.92 2.33 -2.94
N GLN A 36 18.34 1.17 -2.58
CA GLN A 36 17.32 0.53 -3.41
C GLN A 36 16.07 1.42 -3.57
N TYR A 37 15.63 2.07 -2.49
CA TYR A 37 14.46 2.95 -2.53
C TYR A 37 14.65 4.12 -3.51
N GLN A 38 15.80 4.78 -3.46
CA GLN A 38 16.11 5.91 -4.34
C GLN A 38 16.31 5.48 -5.79
N GLN A 39 17.05 4.39 -6.03
CA GLN A 39 17.42 3.96 -7.38
C GLN A 39 16.27 3.30 -8.15
N THR A 40 15.37 2.61 -7.46
CA THR A 40 14.38 1.77 -8.13
C THR A 40 12.97 2.03 -7.62
N VAL A 41 12.72 1.90 -6.32
CA VAL A 41 11.32 1.81 -5.86
C VAL A 41 10.57 3.14 -5.97
N ARG A 42 11.19 4.27 -5.61
CA ARG A 42 10.53 5.58 -5.76
C ARG A 42 10.29 5.93 -7.24
N PRO A 43 11.27 5.84 -8.16
CA PRO A 43 11.03 6.07 -9.59
C PRO A 43 9.93 5.17 -10.16
N MET A 44 9.99 3.87 -9.87
CA MET A 44 8.99 2.91 -10.37
C MET A 44 7.61 3.15 -9.78
N PHE A 45 7.52 3.58 -8.52
CA PHE A 45 6.24 3.97 -7.92
C PHE A 45 5.63 5.15 -8.67
N MET A 46 6.38 6.23 -8.88
CA MET A 46 5.87 7.42 -9.58
C MET A 46 5.51 7.13 -11.04
N GLN A 47 6.30 6.29 -11.71
CA GLN A 47 6.12 6.02 -13.13
C GLN A 47 4.98 5.03 -13.41
N PHE A 48 4.79 4.01 -12.56
CA PHE A 48 3.91 2.89 -12.87
C PHE A 48 2.81 2.63 -11.82
N ILE A 49 3.07 2.89 -10.54
CA ILE A 49 2.13 2.54 -9.47
C ILE A 49 1.18 3.71 -9.18
N GLU A 50 1.70 4.92 -8.99
CA GLU A 50 0.87 6.11 -8.72
C GLU A 50 -0.17 6.36 -9.82
N PRO A 51 0.14 6.26 -11.12
CA PRO A 51 -0.87 6.47 -12.17
C PRO A 51 -1.99 5.43 -12.13
N SER A 52 -1.72 4.21 -11.61
CA SER A 52 -2.75 3.17 -11.51
C SER A 52 -3.89 3.52 -10.55
N LYS A 53 -3.67 4.48 -9.64
CA LYS A 53 -4.67 4.98 -8.68
C LYS A 53 -5.96 5.46 -9.37
N GLN A 54 -5.87 5.96 -10.60
CA GLN A 54 -7.02 6.46 -11.36
C GLN A 54 -8.00 5.36 -11.77
N TYR A 55 -7.56 4.09 -11.79
CA TYR A 55 -8.38 2.96 -12.21
C TYR A 55 -9.06 2.24 -11.03
N ALA A 56 -8.85 2.71 -9.80
CA ALA A 56 -9.39 2.06 -8.62
C ALA A 56 -10.82 2.52 -8.31
N ASP A 57 -11.70 1.57 -8.03
CA ASP A 57 -13.07 1.85 -7.57
C ASP A 57 -13.08 2.52 -6.18
N ILE A 58 -12.12 2.15 -5.33
CA ILE A 58 -12.00 2.64 -3.95
C ILE A 58 -10.56 3.03 -3.65
N ILE A 59 -10.36 4.25 -3.15
CA ILE A 59 -9.09 4.73 -2.62
C ILE A 59 -9.17 4.76 -1.08
N VAL A 60 -8.28 4.02 -0.41
CA VAL A 60 -8.25 3.93 1.06
C VAL A 60 -7.07 4.72 1.62
N PRO A 61 -7.30 5.89 2.25
CA PRO A 61 -6.22 6.63 2.90
C PRO A 61 -5.80 5.97 4.22
N ARG A 62 -4.57 6.24 4.65
CA ARG A 62 -3.97 5.79 5.93
C ARG A 62 -3.71 4.28 6.03
N GLY A 63 -3.85 3.54 4.91
CA GLY A 63 -3.51 2.12 4.86
C GLY A 63 -4.37 1.25 5.78
N GLY A 64 -3.79 0.14 6.25
CA GLY A 64 -4.47 -0.84 7.12
C GLY A 64 -4.87 -0.35 8.53
N LYS A 65 -4.64 0.92 8.87
CA LYS A 65 -5.14 1.52 10.14
C LYS A 65 -6.52 2.15 9.99
N ASN A 66 -7.05 2.27 8.77
CA ASN A 66 -8.36 2.84 8.53
C ASN A 66 -9.47 1.81 8.83
N ARG A 67 -9.86 1.70 10.10
CA ARG A 67 -10.88 0.75 10.56
C ARG A 67 -12.21 0.92 9.81
N ILE A 68 -12.61 2.16 9.55
CA ILE A 68 -13.84 2.46 8.79
C ILE A 68 -13.79 1.83 7.40
N ALA A 69 -12.69 2.01 6.67
CA ALA A 69 -12.53 1.41 5.35
C ALA A 69 -12.54 -0.13 5.41
N ILE A 70 -11.91 -0.72 6.43
CA ILE A 70 -11.92 -2.16 6.65
C ILE A 70 -13.34 -2.68 6.90
N ASP A 71 -14.12 -1.98 7.72
CA ASP A 71 -15.48 -2.39 8.06
C ASP A 71 -16.42 -2.28 6.85
N VAL A 72 -16.26 -1.25 6.02
CA VAL A 72 -16.98 -1.11 4.74
C VAL A 72 -16.65 -2.27 3.79
N LEU A 73 -15.36 -2.60 3.62
CA LEU A 73 -14.94 -3.71 2.77
C LEU A 73 -15.45 -5.06 3.31
N LYS A 74 -15.39 -5.28 4.62
CA LYS A 74 -15.95 -6.48 5.28
C LYS A 74 -17.45 -6.62 5.03
N ALA A 75 -18.21 -5.53 5.19
CA ALA A 75 -19.64 -5.54 4.96
C ALA A 75 -19.96 -5.87 3.49
N HIS A 76 -19.19 -5.32 2.54
CA HIS A 76 -19.35 -5.62 1.12
C HIS A 76 -19.06 -7.09 0.80
N ILE A 77 -17.95 -7.64 1.31
CA ILE A 77 -17.60 -9.06 1.15
C ILE A 77 -18.68 -9.96 1.76
N ALA A 78 -19.15 -9.66 2.97
CA ALA A 78 -20.19 -10.44 3.64
C ALA A 78 -21.53 -10.44 2.86
N LYS A 79 -21.84 -9.33 2.17
CA LYS A 79 -23.01 -9.25 1.28
C LYS A 79 -22.85 -10.15 0.06
N LEU A 80 -21.65 -10.20 -0.54
CA LEU A 80 -21.36 -11.05 -1.69
C LEU A 80 -21.40 -12.54 -1.36
N LEU A 81 -20.99 -12.92 -0.15
CA LEU A 81 -20.99 -14.32 0.30
C LEU A 81 -22.38 -14.86 0.69
N LYS A 82 -23.36 -13.98 0.92
CA LYS A 82 -24.76 -14.35 1.21
C LYS A 82 -25.63 -14.44 -0.04
N ALA A 83 -25.06 -14.15 -1.21
CA ALA A 83 -25.72 -14.20 -2.51
C ALA A 83 -25.56 -15.56 -3.16
#